data_AF-A0A5U7F4Q4-F1
#
_entry.id   AF-A0A5U7F4Q4-F1
#
_cell.length_a   1.000
_cell.length_b   1.000
_cell.length_c   1.000
_cell.angle_alpha   90.00
_cell.angle_beta   90.00
_cell.angle_gamma   90.00
#
_symmetry.space_group_name_H-M   'P 1'
#
loop_
_entity.id
_entity.type
_entity.pdbx_description
1 polymer ?
#
loop_
_entity_poly.entity_id
_entity_poly.type
_entity_poly.pdbx_seq_one_letter_code
_entity_poly.pdbx_strand_id
1 'polypeptide(L)'
;WMYYNGLGTAPDCDKAWSYYKKASRYVGKKVEEKIFLSKCAADIQSRKNNADALPKVTLKKESIFSRGITAKPKECALIFQIGTDKIRNMANLHITLELKNDDGVATEETLMIPPFGLNTLGIDMQNHAVDPLVTSYDLPLYTQDFCHGIGDIHFTLKSATATINDKNVDLLKADSVRFLDKK
;
A
#
# COMPACT_ATOMS: atom_id res chain seq x y z
N TRP A 1 10.50 8.40 9.87
CA TRP A 1 9.50 8.16 8.83
C TRP A 1 8.78 9.44 8.39
N MET A 2 8.03 10.12 9.29
CA MET A 2 7.24 11.33 8.93
C MET A 2 8.06 12.44 8.25
N TYR A 3 9.17 12.89 8.85
CA TYR A 3 10.04 13.93 8.27
C TYR A 3 10.74 13.50 6.97
N TYR A 4 10.98 12.19 6.74
CA TYR A 4 11.56 11.74 5.48
C TYR A 4 10.52 11.86 4.35
N ASN A 5 9.31 11.40 4.63
CA ASN A 5 8.25 11.22 3.64
C ASN A 5 7.34 12.45 3.50
N GLY A 6 7.39 13.41 4.42
CA GLY A 6 6.51 14.58 4.43
C GLY A 6 5.08 14.27 4.89
N LEU A 7 4.90 13.27 5.76
CA LEU A 7 3.58 12.85 6.25
C LEU A 7 3.18 13.70 7.45
N GLY A 8 2.21 14.60 7.26
CA GLY A 8 1.72 15.52 8.32
C GLY A 8 2.71 16.62 8.71
N THR A 9 3.81 16.77 7.98
CA THR A 9 4.86 17.78 8.20
C THR A 9 5.63 18.00 6.91
N ALA A 10 6.30 19.15 6.77
CA ALA A 10 7.27 19.35 5.69
C ALA A 10 8.42 18.32 5.81
N PRO A 11 8.96 17.82 4.68
CA PRO A 11 10.14 16.98 4.69
C PRO A 11 11.37 17.69 5.28
N ASP A 12 12.14 16.97 6.08
CA ASP A 12 13.37 17.44 6.74
C ASP A 12 14.32 16.25 6.92
N CYS A 13 15.36 16.18 6.08
CA CYS A 13 16.28 15.05 6.05
C CYS A 13 17.18 14.96 7.28
N ASP A 14 17.62 16.09 7.83
CA ASP A 14 18.48 16.13 9.01
C ASP A 14 17.71 15.69 10.25
N LYS A 15 16.46 16.17 10.38
CA LYS A 15 15.58 15.74 11.46
C LYS A 15 15.18 14.29 11.30
N ALA A 16 14.88 13.83 10.09
CA ALA A 16 14.62 12.42 9.81
C ALA A 16 15.81 11.53 10.21
N TRP A 17 17.03 11.94 9.87
CA TRP A 17 18.26 11.24 10.26
C TRP A 17 18.46 11.23 11.77
N SER A 18 18.27 12.36 12.46
CA SER A 18 18.39 12.44 13.91
C SER A 18 17.50 11.42 14.63
N TYR A 19 16.25 11.25 14.17
CA TYR A 19 15.36 10.21 14.70
C TYR A 19 15.79 8.80 14.28
N TYR A 20 16.16 8.59 13.02
CA TYR A 20 16.63 7.29 12.54
C TYR A 20 17.86 6.80 13.33
N LYS A 21 18.85 7.67 13.56
CA LYS A 21 20.08 7.37 14.32
C LYS A 21 19.80 6.98 15.77
N LYS A 22 18.71 7.47 16.37
CA LYS A 22 18.26 7.06 17.71
C LYS A 22 17.60 5.67 17.65
N ALA A 23 16.73 5.43 16.68
CA ALA A 23 15.97 4.19 16.55
C ALA A 23 16.81 2.99 16.08
N SER A 24 17.71 3.19 15.11
CA SER A 24 18.57 2.13 14.52
C SER A 24 19.60 1.54 15.47
N ARG A 25 19.71 2.08 16.69
CA ARG A 25 20.50 1.49 17.78
C ARG A 25 19.86 0.22 18.34
N TYR A 26 18.56 0.04 18.17
CA TYR A 26 17.80 -1.00 18.85
C TYR A 26 17.44 -2.18 17.93
N VAL A 27 17.21 -1.96 16.63
CA VAL A 27 16.77 -3.03 15.71
C VAL A 27 17.02 -2.71 14.24
N GLY A 28 17.21 -3.79 13.46
CA GLY A 28 17.16 -3.83 11.99
C GLY A 28 18.40 -3.31 11.25
N LYS A 29 18.23 -3.08 9.94
CA LYS A 29 19.30 -2.71 9.01
C LYS A 29 19.80 -1.30 9.29
N LYS A 30 21.12 -1.17 9.43
CA LYS A 30 21.80 0.12 9.56
C LYS A 30 22.11 0.70 8.19
N VAL A 31 21.70 1.93 7.97
CA VAL A 31 21.97 2.74 6.78
C VAL A 31 22.94 3.83 7.19
N GLU A 32 24.01 4.00 6.42
CA GLU A 32 24.99 5.05 6.66
C GLU A 32 24.36 6.44 6.47
N GLU A 33 24.81 7.40 7.27
CA GLU A 33 24.32 8.78 7.26
C GLU A 33 24.33 9.40 5.86
N LYS A 34 25.46 9.28 5.16
CA LYS A 34 25.62 9.80 3.80
C LYS A 34 24.61 9.21 2.82
N ILE A 35 24.35 7.90 2.92
CA ILE A 35 23.39 7.20 2.07
C ILE A 35 21.97 7.66 2.40
N PHE A 36 21.64 7.74 3.69
CA PHE A 36 20.31 8.15 4.16
C PHE A 36 19.97 9.57 3.70
N LEU A 37 20.86 10.53 3.95
CA LEU A 37 20.66 11.94 3.60
C LEU A 37 20.58 12.13 2.08
N SER A 38 21.48 11.46 1.34
CA SER A 38 21.48 11.50 -0.13
C SER A 38 20.17 10.97 -0.72
N LYS A 39 19.71 9.80 -0.26
CA LYS A 39 18.43 9.23 -0.68
C LYS A 39 17.25 10.11 -0.30
N CYS A 40 17.24 10.67 0.90
CA CYS A 40 16.17 11.57 1.35
C CYS A 40 16.04 12.79 0.43
N ALA A 41 17.14 13.47 0.12
CA ALA A 41 17.14 14.61 -0.78
C ALA A 41 16.69 14.22 -2.20
N ALA A 42 17.21 13.11 -2.72
CA ALA A 42 16.82 12.59 -4.04
C ALA A 42 15.33 12.23 -4.12
N ASP A 43 14.79 11.58 -3.08
CA ASP A 43 13.38 11.19 -3.02
C ASP A 43 12.48 12.42 -2.93
N ILE A 44 12.83 13.44 -2.13
CA ILE A 44 12.11 14.73 -2.09
C ILE A 44 12.03 15.35 -3.49
N GLN A 45 13.14 15.36 -4.24
CA GLN A 45 13.16 15.90 -5.59
C GLN A 45 12.36 15.02 -6.57
N SER A 46 12.46 13.70 -6.46
CA SER A 46 11.70 12.77 -7.30
C SER A 46 10.19 12.97 -7.13
N ARG A 47 9.70 13.14 -5.90
CA ARG A 47 8.29 13.42 -5.63
C ARG A 47 7.81 14.72 -6.28
N LYS A 48 8.67 15.76 -6.33
CA LYS A 48 8.38 17.02 -7.02
C LYS A 48 8.36 16.84 -8.54
N ASN A 49 9.35 16.14 -9.09
CA ASN A 49 9.44 15.88 -10.53
C ASN A 49 8.27 15.03 -11.06
N ASN A 50 7.71 14.16 -10.22
CA ASN A 50 6.57 13.31 -10.54
C ASN A 50 5.22 13.90 -10.11
N ALA A 51 5.15 15.19 -9.77
CA ALA A 51 3.93 15.79 -9.22
C ALA A 51 2.74 15.71 -10.18
N ASP A 52 2.98 15.93 -11.47
CA ASP A 52 1.96 15.98 -12.52
C ASP A 52 1.72 14.63 -13.23
N ALA A 53 2.59 13.65 -13.01
CA ALA A 53 2.45 12.33 -13.61
C ALA A 53 1.56 11.42 -12.74
N LEU A 54 0.56 10.79 -13.37
CA LEU A 54 -0.25 9.77 -12.69
C LEU A 54 0.58 8.49 -12.43
N PRO A 55 0.47 7.89 -11.24
CA PRO A 55 1.11 6.61 -10.94
C PRO A 55 0.33 5.45 -11.55
N LYS A 56 1.02 4.45 -12.06
CA LYS A 56 0.41 3.14 -12.30
C LYS A 56 0.33 2.42 -10.97
N VAL A 57 -0.90 2.09 -10.55
CA VAL A 57 -1.18 1.30 -9.36
C VAL A 57 -1.54 -0.11 -9.77
N THR A 58 -0.97 -1.10 -9.11
CA THR A 58 -1.33 -2.50 -9.29
C THR A 58 -1.95 -3.04 -8.01
N LEU A 59 -2.94 -3.90 -8.17
CA LEU A 59 -3.57 -4.63 -7.08
C LEU A 59 -3.52 -6.12 -7.42
N LYS A 60 -3.03 -6.95 -6.50
CA LYS A 60 -2.88 -8.39 -6.72
C LYS A 60 -3.34 -9.15 -5.48
N LYS A 61 -4.16 -10.20 -5.65
CA LYS A 61 -4.39 -11.18 -4.56
C LYS A 61 -3.08 -11.91 -4.28
N GLU A 62 -2.50 -11.68 -3.11
CA GLU A 62 -1.24 -12.28 -2.70
C GLU A 62 -1.48 -13.63 -2.03
N SER A 63 -2.29 -13.65 -0.99
CA SER A 63 -2.57 -14.84 -0.20
C SER A 63 -3.91 -14.74 0.53
N ILE A 64 -4.22 -15.78 1.31
CA ILE A 64 -5.44 -15.90 2.09
C ILE A 64 -5.03 -16.25 3.51
N PHE A 65 -5.60 -15.56 4.48
CA PHE A 65 -5.58 -15.97 5.87
C PHE A 65 -6.91 -16.66 6.22
N SER A 66 -6.84 -17.79 6.91
CA SER A 66 -8.02 -18.42 7.50
C SER A 66 -7.67 -19.07 8.84
N ARG A 67 -8.54 -18.85 9.83
CA ARG A 67 -8.41 -19.42 11.18
C ARG A 67 -9.75 -19.97 11.64
N GLY A 68 -9.71 -21.08 12.38
CA GLY A 68 -10.90 -21.65 12.99
C GLY A 68 -11.81 -22.40 12.01
N ILE A 69 -11.24 -23.17 11.06
CA ILE A 69 -12.01 -23.96 10.08
C ILE A 69 -13.07 -24.85 10.77
N THR A 70 -12.84 -25.23 12.04
CA THR A 70 -13.73 -26.03 12.89
C THR A 70 -14.45 -25.26 14.02
N ALA A 71 -14.10 -23.99 14.30
CA ALA A 71 -14.64 -23.22 15.42
C ALA A 71 -15.41 -21.98 14.94
N LYS A 72 -16.56 -21.67 15.53
CA LYS A 72 -17.38 -20.49 15.20
C LYS A 72 -17.03 -19.31 16.14
N PRO A 73 -16.89 -18.07 15.63
CA PRO A 73 -16.97 -17.68 14.21
C PRO A 73 -15.68 -17.98 13.44
N LYS A 74 -15.82 -18.26 12.14
CA LYS A 74 -14.67 -18.39 11.23
C LYS A 74 -14.09 -17.01 10.95
N GLU A 75 -12.77 -16.88 11.05
CA GLU A 75 -12.04 -15.66 10.72
C GLU A 75 -11.27 -15.90 9.44
N CYS A 76 -11.47 -15.07 8.42
CA CYS A 76 -10.70 -15.13 7.20
C CYS A 76 -10.37 -13.73 6.68
N ALA A 77 -9.30 -13.62 5.90
CA ALA A 77 -8.94 -12.37 5.24
C ALA A 77 -8.32 -12.64 3.88
N LEU A 78 -8.57 -11.73 2.95
CA LEU A 78 -7.86 -11.65 1.68
C LEU A 78 -6.67 -10.71 1.87
N ILE A 79 -5.48 -11.18 1.52
CA ILE A 79 -4.27 -10.37 1.59
C ILE A 79 -3.95 -9.90 0.17
N PHE A 80 -3.97 -8.59 0.00
CA PHE A 80 -3.65 -7.94 -1.26
C PHE A 80 -2.27 -7.31 -1.21
N GLN A 81 -1.54 -7.43 -2.32
CA GLN A 81 -0.34 -6.68 -2.59
C GLN A 81 -0.71 -5.50 -3.50
N ILE A 82 -0.38 -4.28 -3.06
CA ILE A 82 -0.59 -3.04 -3.79
C ILE A 82 0.76 -2.49 -4.20
N GLY A 83 0.94 -2.26 -5.50
CA GLY A 83 2.18 -1.74 -6.08
C GLY A 83 2.00 -0.37 -6.72
N THR A 84 3.10 0.38 -6.85
CA THR A 84 3.15 1.57 -7.68
C THR A 84 4.46 1.66 -8.47
N ASP A 85 4.45 2.29 -9.64
CA ASP A 85 5.64 2.45 -10.48
C ASP A 85 6.45 3.73 -10.17
N LYS A 86 5.97 4.58 -9.27
CA LYS A 86 6.54 5.91 -9.04
C LYS A 86 6.63 6.27 -7.57
N ILE A 87 7.68 7.03 -7.27
CA ILE A 87 7.77 7.73 -5.99
C ILE A 87 7.09 9.07 -6.09
N ARG A 88 6.01 9.24 -5.34
CA ARG A 88 5.20 10.46 -5.32
C ARG A 88 4.28 10.53 -4.11
N ASN A 89 3.78 11.73 -3.83
CA ASN A 89 2.74 11.91 -2.82
C ASN A 89 1.39 11.42 -3.37
N MET A 90 0.99 10.22 -2.96
CA MET A 90 -0.34 9.67 -3.15
C MET A 90 -0.95 9.44 -1.78
N ALA A 91 -2.07 10.11 -1.50
CA ALA A 91 -2.80 9.99 -0.25
C ALA A 91 -4.24 9.53 -0.52
N ASN A 92 -4.93 9.05 0.51
CA ASN A 92 -6.34 8.64 0.43
C ASN A 92 -6.62 7.69 -0.75
N LEU A 93 -5.71 6.73 -1.00
CA LEU A 93 -5.93 5.74 -2.05
C LEU A 93 -7.04 4.78 -1.60
N HIS A 94 -8.21 4.92 -2.20
CA HIS A 94 -9.36 4.05 -1.98
C HIS A 94 -9.59 3.21 -3.23
N ILE A 95 -9.64 1.89 -3.07
CA ILE A 95 -9.93 0.95 -4.15
C ILE A 95 -11.19 0.17 -3.77
N THR A 96 -12.25 0.27 -4.57
CA THR A 96 -13.49 -0.49 -4.35
C THR A 96 -13.50 -1.71 -5.27
N LEU A 97 -13.70 -2.88 -4.68
CA LEU A 97 -13.85 -4.15 -5.36
C LEU A 97 -15.26 -4.69 -5.14
N GLU A 98 -15.85 -5.26 -6.17
CA GLU A 98 -16.94 -6.23 -6.02
C GLU A 98 -16.30 -7.62 -5.88
N LEU A 99 -16.65 -8.31 -4.80
CA LEU A 99 -16.27 -9.68 -4.51
C LEU A 99 -17.47 -10.55 -4.81
N LYS A 100 -17.30 -11.57 -5.64
CA LYS A 100 -18.36 -12.51 -5.99
C LYS A 100 -17.89 -13.95 -5.80
N ASN A 101 -18.63 -14.75 -5.04
CA ASN A 101 -18.37 -16.18 -4.90
C ASN A 101 -19.07 -16.99 -6.01
N ASP A 102 -18.75 -18.28 -6.11
CA ASP A 102 -19.33 -19.19 -7.11
C ASP A 102 -20.84 -19.42 -6.93
N ASP A 103 -21.36 -19.25 -5.72
CA ASP A 103 -22.79 -19.30 -5.41
C ASP A 103 -23.54 -18.04 -5.90
N GLY A 104 -22.83 -17.07 -6.46
CA GLY A 104 -23.37 -15.84 -7.02
C GLY A 104 -23.61 -14.73 -5.99
N VAL A 105 -23.27 -14.94 -4.72
CA VAL A 105 -23.32 -13.92 -3.67
C VAL A 105 -22.23 -12.88 -3.96
N ALA A 106 -22.63 -11.61 -3.97
CA ALA A 106 -21.73 -10.49 -4.22
C ALA A 106 -21.76 -9.49 -3.06
N THR A 107 -20.60 -8.91 -2.74
CA THR A 107 -20.45 -7.78 -1.82
C THR A 107 -19.48 -6.76 -2.39
N GLU A 108 -19.60 -5.51 -2.01
CA GLU A 108 -18.64 -4.46 -2.36
C GLU A 108 -17.79 -4.09 -1.14
N GLU A 109 -16.48 -4.08 -1.32
CA GLU A 109 -15.50 -3.76 -0.27
C GLU A 109 -14.60 -2.62 -0.74
N THR A 110 -14.33 -1.67 0.15
CA THR A 110 -13.42 -0.55 -0.13
C THR A 110 -12.16 -0.65 0.70
N LEU A 111 -11.03 -0.83 0.01
CA LEU A 111 -9.70 -0.91 0.60
C LEU A 111 -9.16 0.51 0.79
N MET A 112 -8.88 0.88 2.05
CA MET A 112 -8.32 2.21 2.40
C MET A 112 -6.81 2.10 2.55
N ILE A 113 -6.08 2.26 1.44
CA ILE A 113 -4.65 1.99 1.41
C ILE A 113 -3.86 3.15 2.06
N PRO A 114 -3.03 2.88 3.08
CA PRO A 114 -2.15 3.89 3.67
C PRO A 114 -1.15 4.45 2.64
N PRO A 115 -0.61 5.66 2.85
CA PRO A 115 0.42 6.21 1.97
C PRO A 115 1.65 5.30 1.86
N PHE A 116 2.03 4.95 0.63
CA PHE A 116 3.19 4.12 0.29
C PHE A 116 3.87 4.67 -0.98
N GLY A 117 5.00 4.08 -1.41
CA GLY A 117 5.72 4.59 -2.59
C GLY A 117 6.29 5.99 -2.37
N LEU A 118 6.70 6.32 -1.15
CA LEU A 118 7.16 7.69 -0.82
C LEU A 118 8.67 7.85 -0.90
N ASN A 119 9.45 6.77 -0.87
CA ASN A 119 10.91 6.84 -0.83
C ASN A 119 11.60 5.62 -1.46
N THR A 120 12.93 5.70 -1.64
CA THR A 120 13.78 4.57 -2.10
C THR A 120 14.69 4.03 -1.00
N LEU A 121 14.43 4.32 0.28
CA LEU A 121 15.35 3.93 1.37
C LEU A 121 15.46 2.41 1.51
N GLY A 122 14.38 1.69 1.15
CA GLY A 122 14.35 0.23 1.13
C GLY A 122 14.29 -0.41 2.51
N ILE A 123 13.78 0.34 3.49
CA ILE A 123 13.50 -0.15 4.84
C ILE A 123 12.16 0.37 5.36
N ASP A 124 11.50 -0.39 6.23
CA ASP A 124 10.28 0.02 6.93
C ASP A 124 10.58 0.86 8.19
N MET A 125 9.54 1.14 9.00
CA MET A 125 9.71 1.90 10.25
C MET A 125 10.47 1.15 11.34
N GLN A 126 10.58 -0.17 11.23
CA GLN A 126 11.31 -1.06 12.13
C GLN A 126 12.72 -1.40 11.58
N ASN A 127 13.12 -0.77 10.48
CA ASN A 127 14.37 -0.98 9.75
C ASN A 127 14.51 -2.39 9.12
N HIS A 128 13.42 -3.10 8.85
CA HIS A 128 13.47 -4.31 8.02
C HIS A 128 13.58 -3.93 6.55
N ALA A 129 14.29 -4.74 5.77
CA ALA A 129 14.39 -4.53 4.32
C ALA A 129 13.02 -4.80 3.65
N VAL A 130 12.56 -3.85 2.84
CA VAL A 130 11.28 -3.93 2.13
C VAL A 130 11.40 -3.29 0.75
N ASP A 131 10.50 -3.66 -0.17
CA ASP A 131 10.27 -2.89 -1.39
C ASP A 131 9.36 -1.69 -1.05
N PRO A 132 9.85 -0.44 -1.15
CA PRO A 132 9.08 0.73 -0.75
C PRO A 132 7.97 1.10 -1.73
N LEU A 133 7.95 0.49 -2.93
CA LEU A 133 6.92 0.67 -3.95
C LEU A 133 5.76 -0.33 -3.81
N VAL A 134 5.80 -1.15 -2.77
CA VAL A 134 4.81 -2.17 -2.48
C VAL A 134 4.29 -1.99 -1.06
N THR A 135 3.00 -2.21 -0.85
CA THR A 135 2.39 -2.36 0.46
C THR A 135 1.38 -3.52 0.44
N SER A 136 1.13 -4.13 1.60
CA SER A 136 0.12 -5.17 1.74
C SER A 136 -1.11 -4.61 2.46
N TYR A 137 -2.28 -5.09 2.10
CA TYR A 137 -3.55 -4.75 2.73
C TYR A 137 -4.33 -6.01 3.06
N ASP A 138 -4.68 -6.15 4.33
CA ASP A 138 -5.49 -7.26 4.82
C ASP A 138 -6.96 -6.81 4.79
N LEU A 139 -7.76 -7.46 3.96
CA LEU A 139 -9.22 -7.29 3.93
C LEU A 139 -9.86 -8.42 4.75
N PRO A 140 -10.21 -8.18 6.03
CA PRO A 140 -10.92 -9.17 6.82
C PRO A 140 -12.35 -9.35 6.28
N LEU A 141 -12.79 -10.60 6.17
CA LEU A 141 -14.14 -10.96 5.77
C LEU A 141 -14.82 -11.67 6.95
N TYR A 142 -16.00 -11.17 7.33
CA TYR A 142 -16.70 -11.63 8.53
C TYR A 142 -17.91 -12.53 8.22
N THR A 143 -18.29 -12.65 6.95
CA THR A 143 -19.44 -13.42 6.48
C THR A 143 -19.02 -14.84 6.08
N GLN A 144 -19.77 -15.85 6.54
CA GLN A 144 -19.52 -17.26 6.24
C GLN A 144 -19.48 -17.53 4.73
N ASP A 145 -20.34 -16.86 3.95
CA ASP A 145 -20.49 -17.03 2.50
C ASP A 145 -19.21 -16.71 1.72
N PHE A 146 -18.31 -15.91 2.29
CA PHE A 146 -17.04 -15.57 1.68
C PHE A 146 -15.85 -16.28 2.32
N CYS A 147 -15.93 -16.64 3.61
CA CYS A 147 -14.91 -17.47 4.24
C CYS A 147 -14.93 -18.93 3.77
N HIS A 148 -16.11 -19.46 3.44
CA HIS A 148 -16.25 -20.72 2.70
C HIS A 148 -16.00 -20.44 1.22
N GLY A 149 -15.01 -21.10 0.61
CA GLY A 149 -14.68 -20.85 -0.80
C GLY A 149 -13.89 -19.55 -1.04
N ILE A 150 -13.20 -19.01 -0.03
CA ILE A 150 -12.36 -17.81 -0.17
C ILE A 150 -11.29 -17.91 -1.27
N GLY A 151 -10.91 -19.14 -1.66
CA GLY A 151 -10.03 -19.41 -2.79
C GLY A 151 -10.61 -18.95 -4.13
N ASP A 152 -11.93 -19.04 -4.25
CA ASP A 152 -12.72 -18.98 -5.50
C ASP A 152 -13.45 -17.64 -5.65
N ILE A 153 -13.17 -16.66 -4.78
CA ILE A 153 -13.72 -15.31 -4.92
C ILE A 153 -13.17 -14.67 -6.19
N HIS A 154 -14.08 -14.23 -7.05
CA HIS A 154 -13.83 -13.39 -8.21
C HIS A 154 -13.87 -11.90 -7.84
N PHE A 155 -12.97 -11.12 -8.43
CA PHE A 155 -12.82 -9.69 -8.16
C PHE A 155 -13.16 -8.86 -9.39
N THR A 156 -14.02 -7.87 -9.21
CA THR A 156 -14.24 -6.83 -10.22
C THR A 156 -13.84 -5.47 -9.63
N LEU A 157 -12.95 -4.75 -10.30
CA LEU A 157 -12.58 -3.40 -9.91
C LEU A 157 -13.70 -2.42 -10.25
N LYS A 158 -14.33 -1.82 -9.23
CA LYS A 158 -15.49 -0.92 -9.39
C LYS A 158 -15.09 0.55 -9.37
N SER A 159 -14.13 0.90 -8.52
CA SER A 159 -13.59 2.27 -8.45
C SER A 159 -12.16 2.26 -7.92
N ALA A 160 -11.41 3.30 -8.26
CA ALA A 160 -10.14 3.60 -7.59
C ALA A 160 -9.92 5.11 -7.60
N THR A 161 -9.76 5.71 -6.43
CA THR A 161 -9.54 7.14 -6.28
C THR A 161 -8.36 7.41 -5.37
N ALA A 162 -7.66 8.52 -5.60
CA ALA A 162 -6.58 8.98 -4.74
C ALA A 162 -6.47 10.50 -4.76
N THR A 163 -5.94 11.07 -3.68
CA THR A 163 -5.50 12.47 -3.65
C THR A 163 -4.06 12.57 -4.16
N ILE A 164 -3.88 13.34 -5.23
CA ILE A 164 -2.65 13.51 -6.00
C ILE A 164 -2.50 15.02 -6.24
N ASN A 165 -1.45 15.63 -5.67
CA ASN A 165 -1.22 17.08 -5.79
C ASN A 165 -2.45 17.89 -5.36
N ASP A 166 -2.99 17.55 -4.18
CA ASP A 166 -4.20 18.14 -3.58
C ASP A 166 -5.48 18.02 -4.42
N LYS A 167 -5.47 17.20 -5.47
CA LYS A 167 -6.64 16.92 -6.32
C LYS A 167 -7.08 15.48 -6.14
N ASN A 168 -8.39 15.27 -6.07
CA ASN A 168 -8.96 13.93 -6.16
C ASN A 168 -8.92 13.46 -7.61
N VAL A 169 -8.30 12.30 -7.83
CA VAL A 169 -8.12 11.68 -9.14
C VAL A 169 -8.81 10.32 -9.15
N ASP A 170 -9.56 10.07 -10.21
CA ASP A 170 -10.15 8.77 -10.52
C ASP A 170 -9.12 7.96 -11.35
N LEU A 171 -8.43 7.05 -10.68
CA LEU A 171 -7.36 6.24 -11.28
C LEU A 171 -7.92 5.20 -12.24
N LEU A 172 -9.16 4.74 -12.02
CA LEU A 172 -9.81 3.76 -12.90
C LEU A 172 -10.17 4.39 -14.24
N LYS A 173 -10.80 5.57 -14.23
CA LYS A 173 -11.08 6.32 -15.47
C LYS A 173 -9.82 6.73 -16.22
N ALA A 174 -8.72 6.94 -15.51
CA ALA A 174 -7.44 7.29 -16.10
C ALA A 174 -6.63 6.08 -16.63
N ASP A 175 -7.15 4.84 -16.55
CA ASP A 175 -6.40 3.59 -16.84
C ASP A 175 -5.05 3.52 -16.09
N SER A 176 -5.05 4.05 -14.86
CA SER A 176 -3.86 4.17 -14.01
C SER A 176 -3.88 3.18 -12.85
N VAL A 177 -4.84 2.26 -12.83
CA VAL A 177 -4.94 1.17 -11.87
C VAL A 177 -5.31 -0.12 -12.59
N ARG A 178 -4.71 -1.24 -12.18
CA ARG A 178 -5.08 -2.56 -12.73
C ARG A 178 -5.08 -3.63 -11.66
N PHE A 179 -6.09 -4.50 -11.71
CA PHE A 179 -6.08 -5.76 -10.98
C PHE A 179 -5.22 -6.77 -11.77
N LEU A 180 -4.24 -7.36 -11.12
CA LEU A 180 -3.38 -8.39 -11.68
C LEU A 180 -3.94 -9.76 -11.27
N ASP A 181 -4.80 -10.32 -12.11
CA ASP A 181 -5.22 -11.71 -11.95
C ASP A 181 -4.05 -12.66 -12.18
N LYS A 182 -4.01 -13.73 -11.39
CA LYS A 182 -3.24 -14.92 -11.78
C LYS A 182 -4.00 -15.54 -12.95
N LYS A 183 -3.49 -15.38 -14.16
CA LYS A 183 -3.83 -16.26 -15.28
C LYS A 183 -3.38 -17.68 -14.98
#